data_AF-N8YBN2-F1
#
_entry.id   AF-N8YBN2-F1
#
_cell.length_a   1.000
_cell.length_b   1.000
_cell.length_c   1.000
_cell.angle_alpha   90.00
_cell.angle_beta   90.00
_cell.angle_gamma   90.00
#
_symmetry.space_group_name_H-M   'P 1'
#
loop_
_entity.id
_entity.type
_entity.pdbx_description
1 polymer ?
#
loop_
_entity_poly.entity_id
_entity_poly.type
_entity_poly.pdbx_seq_one_letter_code
_entity_poly.pdbx_strand_id
1 'polypeptide(L)'
;MKKILILALLVSLSGCKESSTGLDKSVLNTAYKKCSVYLGDLVKSPSSLKISSATPKISFPQDNVIYKYFNESLIDKNTGKISQSNIDEKTRFRKISIDLDYEAQNSYGASLRDSFSCSYVYKLKGDEESPDEIFLTNWETEDEITNIFIPLDVGNESSFRMNDKIVKPISEISSHFTDRDKLLFKNIEFFYQDSKATAN
;
A
#
# COMPACT_ATOMS: atom_id res chain seq x y z
N MET A 1 47.60 22.09 12.75
CA MET A 1 46.77 21.67 11.60
C MET A 1 46.32 20.22 11.80
N LYS A 2 45.11 20.00 12.32
CA LYS A 2 44.42 18.70 12.31
C LYS A 2 42.92 18.96 12.17
N LYS A 3 42.49 19.21 10.92
CA LYS A 3 41.08 19.15 10.53
C LYS A 3 40.96 17.89 9.68
N ILE A 4 40.75 16.75 10.33
CA ILE A 4 40.37 15.54 9.62
C ILE A 4 38.89 15.68 9.32
N LEU A 5 38.57 15.81 8.03
CA LEU A 5 37.22 15.90 7.50
C LEU A 5 36.39 14.68 7.93
N ILE A 6 35.51 14.87 8.90
CA ILE A 6 34.31 14.05 9.06
C ILE A 6 33.27 14.62 8.09
N LEU A 7 33.51 14.48 6.78
CA LEU A 7 32.58 14.91 5.74
C LEU A 7 32.25 13.79 4.73
N ALA A 8 32.70 12.57 5.01
CA ALA A 8 32.45 11.39 4.17
C ALA A 8 31.27 10.53 4.66
N LEU A 9 30.61 10.89 5.77
CA LEU A 9 29.44 10.15 6.30
C LEU A 9 28.08 10.75 5.88
N LEU A 10 28.07 11.72 4.96
CA LEU A 10 26.86 12.38 4.46
C LEU A 10 26.49 11.98 3.02
N VAL A 11 27.27 11.08 2.41
CA VAL A 11 27.08 10.66 1.01
C VAL A 11 26.66 9.20 0.98
N SER A 12 25.39 8.90 1.29
CA SER A 12 24.60 7.77 0.71
C SER A 12 23.30 7.42 1.47
N LEU A 13 22.55 8.39 2.01
CA LEU A 13 21.15 8.12 2.43
C LEU A 13 20.17 8.07 1.24
N SER A 14 20.66 8.30 0.02
CA SER A 14 19.95 8.07 -1.24
C SER A 14 19.70 6.58 -1.56
N GLY A 15 20.02 5.66 -0.63
CA GLY A 15 19.75 4.24 -0.76
C GLY A 15 18.36 3.77 -0.28
N CYS A 16 17.47 4.65 0.20
CA CYS A 16 16.21 4.25 0.84
C CYS A 16 15.06 3.93 -0.13
N LYS A 17 15.03 4.56 -1.31
CA LYS A 17 13.92 4.41 -2.25
C LYS A 17 14.15 3.28 -3.25
N GLU A 18 13.06 2.64 -3.66
CA GLU A 18 13.03 1.75 -4.80
C GLU A 18 12.84 2.59 -6.06
N SER A 19 13.75 2.40 -7.02
CA SER A 19 13.89 3.23 -8.22
C SER A 19 12.69 3.27 -9.15
N SER A 20 11.90 2.19 -9.25
CA SER A 20 10.78 2.10 -10.19
C SER A 20 9.49 2.70 -9.65
N THR A 21 9.35 2.78 -8.33
CA THR A 21 8.14 3.26 -7.65
C THR A 21 8.33 4.60 -6.94
N GLY A 22 9.57 4.95 -6.57
CA GLY A 22 9.87 6.08 -5.70
C GLY A 22 9.56 5.83 -4.23
N LEU A 23 9.02 4.65 -3.89
CA LEU A 23 8.66 4.28 -2.53
C LEU A 23 9.89 3.90 -1.72
N ASP A 24 9.90 4.24 -0.44
CA ASP A 24 10.87 3.72 0.51
C ASP A 24 10.75 2.19 0.57
N LYS A 25 11.90 1.51 0.57
CA LYS A 25 11.97 0.05 0.61
C LYS A 25 11.29 -0.53 1.85
N SER A 26 11.27 0.21 2.96
CA SER A 26 10.57 -0.17 4.19
C SER A 26 9.07 -0.32 3.97
N VAL A 27 8.46 0.50 3.11
CA VAL A 27 7.03 0.41 2.75
C VAL A 27 6.75 -0.90 2.03
N LEU A 28 7.56 -1.24 1.03
CA LEU A 28 7.41 -2.49 0.27
C LEU A 28 7.71 -3.73 1.13
N ASN A 29 8.74 -3.65 1.98
CA ASN A 29 9.06 -4.70 2.95
C ASN A 29 7.94 -4.91 3.97
N THR A 30 7.32 -3.83 4.45
CA THR A 30 6.19 -3.89 5.37
C THR A 30 4.99 -4.54 4.70
N ALA A 31 4.62 -4.09 3.50
CA ALA A 31 3.51 -4.67 2.73
C ALA A 31 3.73 -6.17 2.47
N TYR A 32 4.94 -6.56 2.06
CA TYR A 32 5.32 -7.96 1.87
C TYR A 32 5.20 -8.76 3.17
N LYS A 33 5.87 -8.32 4.24
CA LYS A 33 5.91 -9.06 5.51
C LYS A 33 4.51 -9.26 6.07
N LYS A 34 3.68 -8.21 6.03
CA LYS A 34 2.30 -8.29 6.50
C LYS A 34 1.49 -9.25 5.64
N CYS A 35 1.63 -9.19 4.31
CA CYS A 35 0.93 -10.13 3.43
C CYS A 35 1.34 -11.58 3.68
N SER A 36 2.65 -11.82 3.87
CA SER A 36 3.18 -13.14 4.20
C SER A 36 2.66 -13.67 5.54
N VAL A 37 2.47 -12.81 6.54
CA VAL A 37 1.88 -13.20 7.83
C VAL A 37 0.43 -13.62 7.64
N TYR A 38 -0.37 -12.82 6.91
CA TYR A 38 -1.77 -13.19 6.64
C TYR A 38 -1.89 -14.50 5.89
N LEU A 39 -1.06 -14.74 4.87
CA LEU A 39 -1.02 -16.03 4.18
C LEU A 39 -0.67 -17.17 5.16
N GLY A 40 0.34 -16.95 6.01
CA GLY A 40 0.75 -17.89 7.04
C GLY A 40 -0.38 -18.30 7.98
N ASP A 41 -1.25 -17.36 8.35
CA ASP A 41 -2.39 -17.62 9.24
C ASP A 41 -3.54 -18.40 8.55
N LEU A 42 -3.59 -18.37 7.22
CA LEU A 42 -4.64 -19.03 6.42
C LEU A 42 -4.27 -20.46 6.01
N VAL A 43 -2.99 -20.74 5.80
CA VAL A 43 -2.54 -22.07 5.40
C VAL A 43 -2.63 -23.06 6.56
N LYS A 44 -3.08 -24.29 6.27
CA LYS A 44 -3.25 -25.34 7.29
C LYS A 44 -1.95 -25.75 8.00
N SER A 45 -0.83 -25.65 7.29
CA SER A 45 0.50 -26.05 7.77
C SER A 45 1.51 -24.91 7.57
N PRO A 46 1.50 -23.87 8.41
CA PRO A 46 2.33 -22.67 8.21
C PRO A 46 3.83 -22.96 8.18
N SER A 47 4.29 -23.98 8.91
CA SER A 47 5.69 -24.42 8.91
C SER A 47 6.15 -25.01 7.57
N SER A 48 5.22 -25.40 6.70
CA SER A 48 5.50 -25.89 5.34
C SER A 48 5.47 -24.78 4.29
N LEU A 49 5.02 -23.58 4.66
CA LEU A 49 4.86 -22.46 3.74
C LEU A 49 6.22 -22.00 3.22
N LYS A 50 6.33 -21.96 1.89
CA LYS A 50 7.49 -21.41 1.19
C LYS A 50 7.01 -20.42 0.14
N ILE A 51 7.34 -19.15 0.35
CA ILE A 51 7.10 -18.09 -0.65
C ILE A 51 8.26 -18.10 -1.65
N SER A 52 7.96 -18.32 -2.93
CA SER A 52 8.95 -18.29 -4.00
C SER A 52 9.25 -16.88 -4.49
N SER A 53 8.21 -16.06 -4.59
CA SER A 53 8.27 -14.70 -5.12
C SER A 53 7.15 -13.85 -4.54
N ALA A 54 7.42 -12.55 -4.46
CA ALA A 54 6.45 -11.52 -4.13
C ALA A 54 6.55 -10.40 -5.16
N THR A 55 5.46 -10.10 -5.86
CA THR A 55 5.41 -9.08 -6.91
C THR A 55 4.59 -7.88 -6.42
N PRO A 56 5.23 -6.75 -6.09
CA PRO A 56 4.51 -5.54 -5.76
C PRO A 56 4.00 -4.84 -7.02
N LYS A 57 2.72 -4.44 -7.01
CA LYS A 57 2.10 -3.62 -8.05
C LYS A 57 1.57 -2.31 -7.47
N ILE A 58 2.04 -1.19 -8.00
CA ILE A 58 1.57 0.16 -7.64
C ILE A 58 0.53 0.64 -8.65
N SER A 59 -0.66 1.00 -8.16
CA SER A 59 -1.81 1.37 -8.98
C SER A 59 -2.75 2.35 -8.27
N PHE A 60 -3.76 2.84 -8.98
CA PHE A 60 -4.81 3.66 -8.35
C PHE A 60 -5.75 2.75 -7.53
N PRO A 61 -6.14 3.17 -6.32
CA PRO A 61 -7.21 2.50 -5.60
C PRO A 61 -8.56 2.74 -6.27
N GLN A 62 -9.52 1.86 -6.00
CA GLN A 62 -10.89 2.08 -6.45
C GLN A 62 -11.54 3.22 -5.62
N ASP A 63 -12.32 4.07 -6.28
CA ASP A 63 -12.88 5.28 -5.65
C ASP A 63 -13.86 4.92 -4.51
N ASN A 64 -14.59 3.81 -4.64
CA ASN A 64 -15.47 3.28 -3.60
C ASN A 64 -14.71 2.85 -2.33
N VAL A 65 -13.51 2.28 -2.46
CA VAL A 65 -12.65 1.91 -1.32
C VAL A 65 -12.19 3.17 -0.60
N ILE A 66 -11.78 4.20 -1.34
CA ILE A 66 -11.40 5.49 -0.76
C ILE A 66 -12.58 6.14 -0.05
N TYR A 67 -13.76 6.15 -0.69
CA TYR A 67 -14.97 6.67 -0.07
C TYR A 67 -15.29 5.93 1.23
N LYS A 68 -15.32 4.60 1.19
CA LYS A 68 -15.70 3.77 2.35
C LYS A 68 -14.83 4.03 3.57
N TYR A 69 -13.52 4.17 3.39
CA TYR A 69 -12.58 4.21 4.51
C TYR A 69 -11.99 5.58 4.83
N PHE A 70 -12.01 6.53 3.89
CA PHE A 70 -11.33 7.83 4.05
C PHE A 70 -12.27 9.03 3.94
N ASN A 71 -13.57 8.86 3.65
CA ASN A 71 -14.49 10.00 3.48
C ASN A 71 -14.45 10.98 4.65
N GLU A 72 -14.33 10.49 5.89
CA GLU A 72 -14.34 11.36 7.08
C GLU A 72 -13.14 12.29 7.14
N SER A 73 -12.01 11.87 6.57
CA SER A 73 -10.78 12.66 6.49
C SER A 73 -10.71 13.55 5.26
N LEU A 74 -11.60 13.35 4.29
CA LEU A 74 -11.60 14.03 2.99
C LEU A 74 -12.68 15.09 2.87
N ILE A 75 -13.87 14.82 3.40
CA ILE A 75 -15.07 15.63 3.18
C ILE A 75 -15.31 16.54 4.38
N ASP A 76 -15.54 17.83 4.11
CA ASP A 76 -16.16 18.71 5.08
C ASP A 76 -17.65 18.35 5.19
N LYS A 77 -18.05 17.77 6.34
CA LYS A 77 -19.40 17.27 6.59
C LYS A 77 -20.48 18.36 6.48
N ASN A 78 -20.13 19.63 6.65
CA ASN A 78 -21.08 20.76 6.57
C ASN A 78 -21.38 21.16 5.12
N THR A 79 -20.38 21.05 4.24
CA THR A 79 -20.51 21.45 2.83
C THR A 79 -20.72 20.27 1.90
N GLY A 80 -20.37 19.06 2.34
CA GLY A 80 -20.37 17.84 1.53
C GLY A 80 -19.39 17.89 0.37
N LYS A 81 -18.36 18.73 0.48
CA LYS A 81 -17.27 18.92 -0.50
C LYS A 81 -15.95 18.43 0.07
N ILE A 82 -14.97 18.17 -0.80
CA ILE A 82 -13.59 17.93 -0.36
C ILE A 82 -13.11 19.15 0.43
N SER A 83 -12.54 18.92 1.61
CA SER A 83 -12.03 19.98 2.45
C SER A 83 -10.90 20.75 1.74
N GLN A 84 -10.82 22.06 1.96
CA GLN A 84 -9.77 22.90 1.35
C GLN A 84 -8.35 22.41 1.65
N SER A 85 -8.10 21.91 2.87
CA SER A 85 -6.78 21.35 3.24
C SER A 85 -6.32 20.22 2.31
N ASN A 86 -7.20 19.25 2.01
CA ASN A 86 -6.90 18.15 1.09
C ASN A 86 -6.65 18.64 -0.35
N ILE A 87 -7.29 19.74 -0.77
CA ILE A 87 -7.07 20.37 -2.08
C ILE A 87 -5.70 21.06 -2.11
N ASP A 88 -5.42 21.89 -1.12
CA ASP A 88 -4.18 22.67 -1.02
C ASP A 88 -2.96 21.76 -0.91
N GLU A 89 -3.06 20.70 -0.10
CA GLU A 89 -2.04 19.68 0.06
C GLU A 89 -2.00 18.69 -1.11
N LYS A 90 -2.84 18.82 -2.14
CA LYS A 90 -2.89 17.86 -3.27
C LYS A 90 -2.89 16.41 -2.79
N THR A 91 -3.76 16.13 -1.81
CA THR A 91 -3.88 14.81 -1.20
C THR A 91 -4.21 13.78 -2.27
N ARG A 92 -3.50 12.65 -2.26
CA ARG A 92 -3.65 11.60 -3.27
C ARG A 92 -3.54 10.22 -2.64
N PHE A 93 -4.20 9.26 -3.26
CA PHE A 93 -4.25 7.89 -2.77
C PHE A 93 -3.68 6.94 -3.81
N ARG A 94 -2.92 5.97 -3.33
CA ARG A 94 -2.23 4.98 -4.15
C ARG A 94 -2.44 3.62 -3.50
N LYS A 95 -2.31 2.57 -4.30
CA LYS A 95 -2.51 1.18 -3.87
C LYS A 95 -1.23 0.39 -4.12
N ILE A 96 -0.82 -0.41 -3.14
CA ILE A 96 0.18 -1.48 -3.29
C ILE A 96 -0.58 -2.80 -3.26
N SER A 97 -0.58 -3.55 -4.35
CA SER A 97 -0.97 -4.96 -4.33
C SER A 97 0.29 -5.81 -4.25
N ILE A 98 0.29 -6.84 -3.39
CA ILE A 98 1.40 -7.78 -3.24
C ILE A 98 0.88 -9.15 -3.64
N ASP A 99 1.33 -9.66 -4.77
CA ASP A 99 1.02 -11.01 -5.24
C ASP A 99 2.14 -11.95 -4.78
N LEU A 100 1.81 -12.94 -3.95
CA LEU A 100 2.72 -13.95 -3.42
C LEU A 100 2.52 -15.27 -4.17
N ASP A 101 3.57 -15.74 -4.84
CA ASP A 101 3.61 -17.13 -5.30
C ASP A 101 4.15 -17.99 -4.16
N TYR A 102 3.40 -19.03 -3.78
CA TYR A 102 3.76 -19.86 -2.65
C TYR A 102 3.56 -21.36 -2.89
N GLU A 103 4.26 -22.15 -2.08
CA GLU A 103 4.10 -23.59 -1.97
C GLU A 103 3.80 -23.93 -0.50
N ALA A 104 2.77 -24.75 -0.25
CA ALA A 104 2.39 -25.21 1.09
C ALA A 104 1.85 -26.64 1.05
N GLN A 105 2.00 -27.39 2.14
CA GLN A 105 1.43 -28.73 2.26
C GLN A 105 -0.02 -28.68 2.74
N ASN A 106 -0.87 -29.51 2.12
CA ASN A 106 -2.23 -29.74 2.63
C ASN A 106 -2.23 -30.68 3.86
N SER A 107 -3.41 -30.96 4.41
CA SER A 107 -3.59 -31.85 5.57
C SER A 107 -3.15 -33.30 5.34
N TYR A 108 -2.88 -33.70 4.09
CA TYR A 108 -2.40 -35.02 3.71
C TYR A 108 -0.89 -35.01 3.33
N GLY A 109 -0.20 -33.88 3.53
CA GLY A 109 1.23 -33.74 3.22
C GLY A 109 1.54 -33.51 1.73
N ALA A 110 0.52 -33.39 0.86
CA ALA A 110 0.74 -33.10 -0.55
C ALA A 110 1.05 -31.60 -0.74
N SER A 111 2.05 -31.30 -1.56
CA SER A 111 2.45 -29.93 -1.91
C SER A 111 1.45 -29.31 -2.87
N LEU A 112 0.98 -28.11 -2.55
CA LEU A 112 0.12 -27.26 -3.36
C LEU A 112 0.89 -25.98 -3.68
N ARG A 113 0.83 -25.57 -4.94
CA ARG A 113 1.36 -24.29 -5.42
C ARG A 113 0.21 -23.41 -5.83
N ASP A 114 0.25 -22.16 -5.38
CA ASP A 114 -0.87 -21.25 -5.55
C ASP A 114 -0.38 -19.79 -5.41
N SER A 115 -1.28 -18.84 -5.63
CA SER A 115 -1.06 -17.40 -5.49
C SER A 115 -1.96 -16.81 -4.40
N PHE A 116 -1.47 -15.76 -3.75
CA PHE A 116 -2.21 -15.03 -2.73
C PHE A 116 -1.94 -13.54 -2.88
N SER A 117 -2.99 -12.71 -2.88
CA SER A 117 -2.82 -11.26 -3.03
C SER A 117 -3.30 -10.49 -1.81
N CYS A 118 -2.56 -9.46 -1.43
CA CYS A 118 -3.02 -8.44 -0.48
C CYS A 118 -3.00 -7.07 -1.14
N SER A 119 -4.01 -6.25 -0.92
CA SER A 119 -3.97 -4.84 -1.30
C SER A 119 -3.96 -3.90 -0.11
N TYR A 120 -3.06 -2.92 -0.19
CA TYR A 120 -2.90 -1.84 0.76
C TYR A 120 -3.16 -0.50 0.07
N VAL A 121 -3.92 0.38 0.70
CA VAL A 121 -4.06 1.77 0.28
C VAL A 121 -3.17 2.64 1.14
N TYR A 122 -2.60 3.70 0.56
CA TYR A 122 -1.86 4.71 1.30
C TYR A 122 -2.15 6.11 0.77
N LYS A 123 -1.92 7.09 1.63
CA LYS A 123 -2.17 8.50 1.38
C LYS A 123 -0.84 9.23 1.28
N LEU A 124 -0.74 10.16 0.32
CA LEU A 124 0.37 11.09 0.18
C LEU A 124 -0.17 12.52 0.15
N LYS A 125 0.59 13.45 0.72
CA LYS A 125 0.30 14.89 0.81
C LYS A 125 1.49 15.70 0.31
N GLY A 126 1.21 16.87 -0.25
CA GLY A 126 2.21 17.80 -0.78
C GLY A 126 3.18 17.09 -1.72
N ASP A 127 4.47 17.16 -1.38
CA ASP A 127 5.56 16.55 -2.15
C ASP A 127 6.02 15.19 -1.60
N GLU A 128 5.23 14.55 -0.73
CA GLU A 128 5.53 13.21 -0.20
C GLU A 128 5.59 12.18 -1.34
N GLU A 129 6.68 11.42 -1.40
CA GLU A 129 6.86 10.32 -2.35
C GLU A 129 6.64 8.95 -1.70
N SER A 130 6.58 8.88 -0.36
CA SER A 130 6.36 7.66 0.40
C SER A 130 5.48 7.93 1.60
N PRO A 131 4.58 6.99 1.96
CA PRO A 131 3.75 7.13 3.13
C PRO A 131 4.50 6.69 4.39
N ASP A 132 4.08 7.22 5.54
CA ASP A 132 4.45 6.69 6.87
C ASP A 132 3.52 5.55 7.33
N GLU A 133 2.34 5.44 6.72
CA GLU A 133 1.34 4.43 7.07
C GLU A 133 0.67 3.87 5.81
N ILE A 134 0.43 2.55 5.81
CA ILE A 134 -0.37 1.87 4.80
C ILE A 134 -1.58 1.21 5.47
N PHE A 135 -2.67 1.05 4.72
CA PHE A 135 -3.92 0.50 5.21
C PHE A 135 -4.24 -0.77 4.43
N LEU A 136 -4.24 -1.94 5.07
CA LEU A 136 -4.71 -3.16 4.43
C LEU A 136 -6.20 -3.01 4.12
N THR A 137 -6.57 -3.11 2.84
CA THR A 137 -7.95 -2.94 2.39
C THR A 137 -8.62 -4.25 1.98
N ASN A 138 -7.84 -5.20 1.47
CA ASN A 138 -8.32 -6.54 1.18
C ASN A 138 -7.16 -7.53 1.08
N TRP A 139 -7.52 -8.81 1.14
CA TRP A 139 -6.70 -9.90 0.66
C TRP A 139 -7.60 -10.90 -0.08
N GLU A 140 -7.02 -11.63 -1.02
CA GLU A 140 -7.74 -12.54 -1.89
C GLU A 140 -6.94 -13.81 -2.15
N THR A 141 -7.69 -14.92 -2.24
CA THR A 141 -7.27 -16.19 -2.82
C THR A 141 -7.93 -16.35 -4.19
N GLU A 142 -7.71 -17.46 -4.89
CA GLU A 142 -8.43 -17.74 -6.15
C GLU A 142 -9.97 -17.76 -5.97
N ASP A 143 -10.46 -18.14 -4.79
CA ASP A 143 -11.88 -18.40 -4.54
C ASP A 143 -12.61 -17.28 -3.77
N GLU A 144 -11.89 -16.42 -3.04
CA GLU A 144 -12.50 -15.49 -2.10
C GLU A 144 -11.74 -14.15 -1.99
N ILE A 145 -12.50 -13.06 -1.85
CA ILE A 145 -11.98 -11.72 -1.54
C ILE A 145 -12.49 -11.29 -0.17
N THR A 146 -11.58 -11.08 0.77
CA THR A 146 -11.88 -10.52 2.10
C THR A 146 -11.58 -9.02 2.14
N ASN A 147 -12.58 -8.21 2.48
CA ASN A 147 -12.42 -6.76 2.64
C ASN A 147 -12.21 -6.39 4.11
N ILE A 148 -11.16 -5.62 4.40
CA ILE A 148 -10.76 -5.23 5.76
C ILE A 148 -10.22 -3.80 5.77
N PHE A 149 -9.99 -3.22 6.96
CA PHE A 149 -9.31 -1.93 7.09
C PHE A 149 -8.42 -1.94 8.33
N ILE A 150 -7.11 -2.15 8.14
CA ILE A 150 -6.12 -2.18 9.23
C ILE A 150 -4.99 -1.20 8.92
N PRO A 151 -4.75 -0.18 9.77
CA PRO A 151 -3.58 0.69 9.65
C PRO A 151 -2.30 -0.05 10.05
N LEU A 152 -1.23 0.19 9.29
CA LEU A 152 0.07 -0.46 9.45
C LEU A 152 1.19 0.56 9.32
N ASP A 153 1.97 0.69 10.38
CA ASP A 153 3.19 1.50 10.42
C ASP A 153 4.31 0.85 9.56
N VAL A 154 4.95 1.64 8.72
CA VAL A 154 6.04 1.22 7.82
C VAL A 154 7.44 1.42 8.40
N GLY A 155 7.58 2.12 9.53
CA GLY A 155 8.86 2.51 10.12
C GLY A 155 9.68 1.37 10.73
N ASN A 156 9.07 0.19 10.92
CA ASN A 156 9.71 -0.94 11.60
C ASN A 156 10.53 -1.87 10.68
N GLU A 157 10.45 -1.69 9.36
CA GLU A 157 11.16 -2.54 8.40
C GLU A 157 12.39 -1.86 7.80
N SER A 158 13.33 -2.69 7.31
CA SER A 158 14.57 -2.21 6.69
C SER A 158 14.28 -1.26 5.52
N SER A 159 14.82 -0.04 5.59
CA SER A 159 14.85 0.91 4.47
C SER A 159 16.07 0.72 3.56
N PHE A 160 17.07 -0.06 3.98
CA PHE A 160 18.34 -0.18 3.23
C PHE A 160 18.26 -1.21 2.09
N ARG A 161 17.67 -2.37 2.37
CA ARG A 161 17.53 -3.49 1.43
C ARG A 161 16.08 -3.93 1.32
N MET A 162 15.70 -4.29 0.10
CA MET A 162 14.48 -5.04 -0.18
C MET A 162 14.66 -6.49 0.29
N ASN A 163 13.58 -7.10 0.78
CA ASN A 163 13.54 -8.54 1.02
C ASN A 163 13.84 -9.30 -0.30
N ASP A 164 14.59 -10.40 -0.20
CA ASP A 164 15.07 -11.16 -1.36
C ASP A 164 13.97 -11.86 -2.16
N LYS A 165 12.79 -12.06 -1.55
CA LYS A 165 11.61 -12.59 -2.23
C LYS A 165 10.87 -11.54 -3.05
N ILE A 166 11.08 -10.27 -2.75
CA ILE A 166 10.41 -9.19 -3.48
C ILE A 166 11.12 -9.01 -4.82
N VAL A 167 10.41 -9.36 -5.90
CA VAL A 167 10.89 -9.07 -7.26
C VAL A 167 10.71 -7.60 -7.58
N LYS A 168 11.24 -7.16 -8.73
CA LYS A 168 11.14 -5.77 -9.15
C LYS A 168 9.67 -5.32 -9.18
N PRO A 169 9.30 -4.24 -8.47
CA PRO A 169 7.94 -3.73 -8.50
C PRO A 169 7.48 -3.32 -9.89
N ILE A 170 6.19 -3.42 -10.12
CA ILE A 170 5.49 -2.92 -11.31
C ILE A 170 4.80 -1.63 -10.90
N SER A 171 5.16 -0.50 -11.51
CA SER A 171 4.47 0.77 -11.31
C SER A 171 3.82 1.21 -12.62
N GLU A 172 2.50 1.39 -12.58
CA GLU A 172 1.74 1.89 -13.73
C GLU A 172 1.39 3.38 -13.57
N ILE A 173 1.80 4.00 -12.46
CA ILE A 173 1.29 5.32 -12.07
C ILE A 173 2.36 6.21 -11.45
N SER A 174 2.14 7.52 -11.51
CA SER A 174 3.01 8.53 -10.89
C SER A 174 2.71 8.69 -9.40
N SER A 175 3.76 8.94 -8.62
CA SER A 175 3.65 9.40 -7.23
C SER A 175 3.10 10.83 -7.14
N HIS A 176 3.16 11.64 -8.20
CA HIS A 176 2.67 13.02 -8.19
C HIS A 176 1.15 13.11 -8.35
N PHE A 177 0.60 14.28 -8.00
CA PHE A 177 -0.82 14.57 -8.18
C PHE A 177 -1.19 14.77 -9.65
N THR A 178 -2.25 14.11 -10.08
CA THR A 178 -2.69 14.03 -11.48
C THR A 178 -4.17 14.40 -11.66
N ASP A 179 -4.65 14.48 -12.90
CA ASP A 179 -6.08 14.69 -13.16
C ASP A 179 -6.95 13.51 -12.71
N ARG A 180 -6.39 12.30 -12.60
CA ARG A 180 -7.11 11.15 -12.03
C ARG A 180 -7.40 11.37 -10.53
N ASP A 181 -6.51 12.04 -9.81
CA ASP A 181 -6.71 12.40 -8.41
C ASP A 181 -7.81 13.46 -8.24
N LYS A 182 -7.87 14.45 -9.15
CA LYS A 182 -9.00 15.40 -9.20
C LYS A 182 -10.32 14.71 -9.50
N LEU A 183 -10.31 13.70 -10.37
CA LEU A 183 -11.50 12.92 -10.68
C LEU A 183 -11.97 12.10 -9.46
N LEU A 184 -11.03 11.49 -8.73
CA LEU A 184 -11.33 10.83 -7.47
C LEU A 184 -12.07 11.79 -6.52
N PHE A 185 -11.57 13.00 -6.30
CA PHE A 185 -12.23 14.00 -5.46
C PHE A 185 -13.70 14.24 -5.86
N LYS A 186 -13.97 14.45 -7.15
CA LYS A 186 -15.34 14.62 -7.65
C LYS A 186 -16.22 13.39 -7.40
N ASN A 187 -15.66 12.19 -7.58
CA ASN A 187 -16.39 10.94 -7.36
C ASN A 187 -16.71 10.71 -5.87
N ILE A 188 -15.78 11.07 -4.98
CA ILE A 188 -15.99 11.02 -3.53
C ILE A 188 -17.11 11.97 -3.09
N GLU A 189 -17.13 13.20 -3.61
CA GLU A 189 -18.22 14.15 -3.36
C GLU A 189 -19.56 13.60 -3.87
N PHE A 190 -19.58 13.01 -5.07
CA PHE A 190 -20.78 12.39 -5.63
C PHE A 190 -21.31 11.26 -4.74
N PHE A 191 -20.46 10.32 -4.32
CA PHE A 191 -20.86 9.21 -3.44
C PHE A 191 -21.39 9.71 -2.09
N TYR A 192 -20.83 10.78 -1.56
CA TYR A 192 -21.32 11.39 -0.32
C TYR A 192 -22.74 11.91 -0.46
N GLN A 193 -23.02 12.69 -1.50
CA GLN A 193 -24.35 13.25 -1.74
C GLN A 193 -25.38 12.14 -2.00
N ASP A 194 -25.04 11.14 -2.80
CA ASP A 194 -25.90 10.00 -3.10
C ASP A 194 -26.28 9.20 -1.83
N SER A 195 -25.29 8.96 -0.94
CA SER A 195 -25.52 8.28 0.33
C SER A 195 -26.43 9.06 1.28
N LYS A 196 -26.40 10.40 1.23
CA LYS A 196 -27.29 11.26 2.03
C LYS A 196 -28.71 11.29 1.47
N ALA A 197 -28.86 11.21 0.16
CA ALA A 197 -30.18 11.16 -0.48
C ALA A 197 -30.92 9.84 -0.19
N THR A 198 -30.18 8.73 -0.07
CA THR A 198 -30.76 7.39 0.18
C THR A 198 -31.07 7.16 1.67
N ALA A 199 -30.53 7.99 2.57
CA ALA A 199 -30.74 7.89 4.01
C ALA A 199 -31.99 8.64 4.53
N ASN A 200 -32.67 9.40 3.66
CA ASN A 200 -33.91 10.14 3.96
C ASN A 200 -35.12 9.47 3.29
#